data_AF-A0A928YBI4-F1
#
_entry.id   AF-A0A928YBI4-F1
#
_cell.length_a   1.000
_cell.length_b   1.000
_cell.length_c   1.000
_cell.angle_alpha   90.00
_cell.angle_beta   90.00
_cell.angle_gamma   90.00
#
_symmetry.space_group_name_H-M   'P 1'
#
loop_
_entity.id
_entity.type
_entity.pdbx_description
1 polymer ?
#
loop_
_entity_poly.entity_id
_entity_poly.type
_entity_poly.pdbx_seq_one_letter_code
_entity_poly.pdbx_strand_id
1 'polypeptide(L)'
;MKRKLFVFFIVLLMSGVSVLVGCKNSNEEQSTQPPNNLGAQSTPTLMSGISGYPVLITEEAYPSNNSVGQTATYPDSSATSEEVFTTPPDPERELPAAQDNNGVIGGVLIRQITDEGFIPFDPYELILAEIVENVEGQPAFITYDEQSKRAQTFPTGVFIFQEVPPGTYGLVVNMAVAEFPVRDANGKQIFITVEPGQVIDMGQVIVQMP
;
A
#
# COMPACT_ATOMS: atom_id res chain seq x y z
N MET A 1 1.59 -43.22 35.40
CA MET A 1 1.49 -41.90 34.73
C MET A 1 0.74 -42.07 33.42
N LYS A 2 -0.53 -41.65 33.40
CA LYS A 2 -1.57 -42.01 32.42
C LYS A 2 -2.13 -40.76 31.73
N ARG A 3 -1.29 -39.98 31.06
CA ARG A 3 -1.71 -38.73 30.37
C ARG A 3 -1.28 -38.58 28.90
N LYS A 4 -0.60 -39.58 28.32
CA LYS A 4 -0.15 -39.53 26.91
C LYS A 4 -1.01 -40.33 25.92
N LEU A 5 -2.04 -41.03 26.37
CA LEU A 5 -2.86 -41.91 25.51
C LEU A 5 -4.22 -41.31 25.08
N PHE A 6 -4.56 -40.09 25.52
CA PHE A 6 -5.89 -39.52 25.28
C PHE A 6 -5.96 -38.51 24.11
N VAL A 7 -4.82 -37.98 23.66
CA VAL A 7 -4.81 -36.97 22.57
C VAL A 7 -4.82 -37.62 21.18
N PHE A 8 -4.36 -38.87 21.04
CA PHE A 8 -4.40 -39.60 19.77
C PHE A 8 -5.82 -39.98 19.31
N PHE A 9 -6.81 -39.97 20.21
CA PHE A 9 -8.18 -40.36 19.86
C PHE A 9 -9.01 -39.22 19.25
N ILE A 10 -8.58 -37.96 19.38
CA ILE A 10 -9.29 -36.80 18.81
C ILE A 10 -8.86 -36.53 17.35
N VAL A 11 -7.69 -37.02 16.94
CA VAL A 11 -7.19 -36.93 15.55
C VAL A 11 -7.88 -37.94 14.60
N LEU A 12 -8.63 -38.93 15.13
CA LEU A 12 -9.23 -40.00 14.32
C LEU A 12 -10.73 -39.81 13.98
N LEU A 13 -11.39 -38.76 14.49
CA LEU A 13 -12.86 -38.59 14.37
C LEU A 13 -13.30 -37.41 13.49
N MET A 14 -12.39 -36.82 12.72
CA MET A 14 -12.71 -35.84 11.66
C MET A 14 -12.17 -36.29 10.29
N SER A 15 -11.96 -37.60 10.12
CA SER A 15 -11.90 -38.24 8.80
C SER A 15 -13.26 -38.86 8.51
N GLY A 16 -14.22 -38.01 8.14
CA GLY A 16 -15.62 -38.36 7.94
C GLY A 16 -16.15 -37.80 6.62
N VAL A 17 -15.79 -38.46 5.52
CA VAL A 17 -16.62 -38.78 4.35
C VAL A 17 -17.73 -37.78 3.97
N SER A 18 -17.56 -37.12 2.83
CA SER A 18 -18.66 -36.71 1.92
C SER A 18 -18.11 -36.73 0.48
N VAL A 19 -18.05 -37.91 -0.13
CA VAL A 19 -18.96 -38.41 -1.19
C VAL A 19 -19.03 -37.49 -2.42
N LEU A 20 -18.39 -37.98 -3.48
CA LEU A 20 -18.66 -37.68 -4.89
C LEU A 20 -20.14 -37.93 -5.25
N VAL A 21 -20.82 -36.90 -5.77
CA VAL A 21 -21.88 -36.91 -6.82
C VAL A 21 -21.93 -35.46 -7.32
N GLY A 22 -21.90 -35.05 -8.58
CA GLY A 22 -22.24 -35.64 -9.87
C GLY A 22 -22.88 -34.53 -10.72
N CYS A 23 -22.81 -34.68 -12.04
CA CYS A 23 -23.59 -33.97 -13.06
C CYS A 23 -23.18 -32.53 -13.44
N LYS A 24 -22.30 -32.47 -14.46
CA LYS A 24 -22.58 -31.86 -15.77
C LYS A 24 -23.92 -31.12 -15.87
N ASN A 25 -23.86 -29.80 -16.03
CA ASN A 25 -24.93 -29.04 -16.68
C ASN A 25 -24.32 -28.07 -17.69
N SER A 26 -24.51 -28.42 -18.96
CA SER A 26 -24.31 -27.57 -20.13
C SER A 26 -25.57 -26.75 -20.29
N ASN A 27 -25.59 -25.53 -19.75
CA ASN A 27 -26.61 -24.55 -20.11
C ASN A 27 -25.95 -23.48 -20.98
N GLU A 28 -26.17 -23.64 -22.28
CA GLU A 28 -26.24 -22.55 -23.24
C GLU A 28 -27.37 -21.61 -22.78
N GLU A 29 -27.04 -20.54 -22.07
CA GLU A 29 -27.95 -19.39 -21.91
C GLU A 29 -27.49 -18.26 -22.83
N GLN A 30 -27.94 -18.40 -24.07
CA GLN A 30 -28.67 -17.37 -24.81
C GLN A 30 -28.39 -15.93 -24.37
N SER A 31 -27.43 -15.32 -25.06
CA SER A 31 -27.26 -13.87 -25.15
C SER A 31 -28.56 -13.21 -25.64
N THR A 32 -29.30 -12.58 -24.73
CA THR A 32 -30.27 -11.54 -25.07
C THR A 32 -29.63 -10.19 -24.73
N GLN A 33 -28.95 -9.65 -25.72
CA GLN A 33 -28.45 -8.28 -25.73
C GLN A 33 -29.64 -7.30 -25.56
N PRO A 34 -29.66 -6.43 -24.53
CA PRO A 34 -30.67 -5.40 -24.42
C PRO A 34 -30.50 -4.35 -25.53
N PRO A 35 -31.59 -3.69 -25.96
CA PRO A 35 -31.57 -2.75 -27.06
C PRO A 35 -30.65 -1.56 -26.77
N ASN A 36 -29.79 -1.25 -27.75
CA ASN A 36 -29.03 -0.01 -27.85
C ASN A 36 -29.97 1.19 -27.64
N ASN A 37 -29.94 1.75 -26.42
CA ASN A 37 -30.57 3.03 -26.13
C ASN A 37 -29.55 4.11 -26.47
N LEU A 38 -29.60 4.59 -27.72
CA LEU A 38 -28.92 5.81 -28.16
C LEU A 38 -29.58 7.02 -27.47
N GLY A 39 -29.22 7.22 -26.21
CA GLY A 39 -29.48 8.46 -25.48
C GLY A 39 -28.67 9.58 -26.11
N ALA A 40 -29.35 10.67 -26.46
CA ALA A 40 -28.83 11.83 -27.15
C ALA A 40 -27.52 12.35 -26.55
N GLN A 41 -26.51 12.44 -27.41
CA GLN A 41 -25.27 13.14 -27.18
C GLN A 41 -25.57 14.64 -27.03
N SER A 42 -25.69 15.11 -25.78
CA SER A 42 -25.78 16.54 -25.50
C SER A 42 -24.46 17.19 -25.87
N THR A 43 -24.49 17.97 -26.95
CA THR A 43 -23.41 18.85 -27.38
C THR A 43 -23.02 19.77 -26.22
N PRO A 44 -21.76 19.80 -25.79
CA PRO A 44 -21.31 20.81 -24.84
C PRO A 44 -21.41 22.19 -25.50
N THR A 45 -22.30 23.03 -24.98
CA THR A 45 -22.34 24.45 -25.29
C THR A 45 -21.03 25.07 -24.78
N LEU A 46 -20.15 25.42 -25.71
CA LEU A 46 -18.96 26.24 -25.46
C LEU A 46 -19.41 27.60 -24.90
N MET A 47 -19.35 27.75 -23.58
CA MET A 47 -19.40 29.07 -22.95
C MET A 47 -18.08 29.78 -23.26
N SER A 48 -18.13 30.61 -24.30
CA SER A 48 -17.11 31.60 -24.61
C SER A 48 -17.18 32.67 -23.51
N GLY A 49 -16.32 32.54 -22.50
CA GLY A 49 -16.39 33.32 -21.27
C GLY A 49 -15.02 33.81 -20.80
N ILE A 50 -14.75 35.07 -21.14
CA ILE A 50 -13.88 36.00 -20.40
C ILE A 50 -12.38 35.70 -20.48
N SER A 51 -11.77 36.22 -21.55
CA SER A 51 -10.35 36.54 -21.64
C SER A 51 -9.99 37.65 -20.63
N GLY A 52 -9.62 37.26 -19.42
CA GLY A 52 -8.92 38.13 -18.48
C GLY A 52 -7.41 38.04 -18.72
N TYR A 53 -6.81 39.09 -19.25
CA TYR A 53 -5.35 39.20 -19.30
C TYR A 53 -4.81 39.34 -17.87
N PRO A 54 -3.68 38.69 -17.53
CA PRO A 54 -3.03 38.92 -16.24
C PRO A 54 -2.55 40.37 -16.16
N VAL A 55 -2.88 41.02 -15.06
CA VAL A 55 -2.36 42.34 -14.67
C VAL A 55 -0.85 42.22 -14.51
N LEU A 56 -0.09 43.01 -15.26
CA LEU A 56 1.34 43.23 -15.05
C LEU A 56 1.52 43.88 -13.68
N ILE A 57 2.06 43.11 -12.73
CA ILE A 57 2.47 43.64 -11.44
C ILE A 57 3.81 44.33 -11.67
N THR A 58 3.81 45.66 -11.56
CA THR A 58 5.00 46.49 -11.62
C THR A 58 5.95 46.09 -10.49
N GLU A 59 7.16 45.70 -10.89
CA GLU A 59 8.28 45.33 -10.06
C GLU A 59 8.80 46.57 -9.31
N GLU A 60 8.35 46.78 -8.07
CA GLU A 60 8.96 47.78 -7.21
C GLU A 60 10.32 47.27 -6.72
N ALA A 61 11.36 48.01 -7.10
CA ALA A 61 12.75 47.75 -6.77
C ALA A 61 12.95 47.65 -5.25
N TYR A 62 13.27 46.45 -4.77
CA TYR A 62 13.70 46.25 -3.39
C TYR A 62 15.04 46.95 -3.14
N PRO A 63 15.23 47.64 -2.01
CA PRO A 63 16.50 48.25 -1.65
C PRO A 63 17.56 47.15 -1.43
N SER A 64 18.60 47.20 -2.26
CA SER A 64 19.81 46.40 -2.11
C SER A 64 20.49 46.71 -0.78
N ASN A 65 20.35 45.79 0.18
CA ASN A 65 21.04 45.89 1.46
C ASN A 65 22.39 45.16 1.34
N ASN A 66 23.46 45.93 1.14
CA ASN A 66 24.85 45.48 1.14
C ASN A 66 25.18 44.81 2.48
N SER A 67 25.00 43.49 2.57
CA SER A 67 25.48 42.68 3.68
C SER A 67 26.88 42.19 3.40
N VAL A 68 27.79 42.62 4.28
CA VAL A 68 29.21 42.29 4.35
C VAL A 68 29.41 40.78 4.35
N GLY A 69 30.32 40.29 3.49
CA GLY A 69 30.55 38.88 3.22
C GLY A 69 30.82 38.03 4.45
N GLN A 70 29.84 37.22 4.83
CA GLN A 70 30.09 35.99 5.57
C GLN A 70 30.42 34.91 4.54
N THR A 71 31.66 34.41 4.57
CA THR A 71 32.03 33.18 3.88
C THR A 71 31.15 32.06 4.41
N ALA A 72 30.11 31.71 3.66
CA ALA A 72 29.28 30.55 3.91
C ALA A 72 30.18 29.30 3.81
N THR A 73 30.65 28.82 4.96
CA THR A 73 31.13 27.45 5.09
C THR A 73 29.92 26.56 4.89
N TYR A 74 29.73 26.08 3.67
CA TYR A 74 28.75 25.05 3.38
C TYR A 74 29.11 23.84 4.26
N PRO A 75 28.15 23.29 5.03
CA PRO A 75 28.39 22.03 5.70
C PRO A 75 28.80 21.02 4.64
N ASP A 76 29.96 20.41 4.83
CA ASP A 76 30.45 19.33 3.99
C ASP A 76 29.40 18.22 4.02
N SER A 77 28.60 18.15 2.95
CA SER A 77 27.51 17.20 2.79
C SER A 77 28.15 15.84 2.52
N SER A 78 28.65 15.23 3.60
CA SER A 78 29.12 13.85 3.60
C SER A 78 27.91 12.96 3.33
N ALA A 79 27.59 12.75 2.05
CA ALA A 79 26.55 11.84 1.63
C ALA A 79 26.88 10.46 2.19
N THR A 80 26.10 10.00 3.17
CA THR A 80 26.15 8.63 3.65
C THR A 80 25.80 7.74 2.47
N SER A 81 26.78 7.00 1.94
CA SER A 81 26.51 5.99 0.91
C SER A 81 25.52 4.98 1.48
N GLU A 82 24.42 4.75 0.76
CA GLU A 82 23.48 3.68 1.10
C GLU A 82 24.23 2.33 1.02
N GLU A 83 24.07 1.50 2.03
CA GLU A 83 24.65 0.15 2.06
C GLU A 83 23.77 -0.78 1.22
N VAL A 84 24.36 -1.39 0.19
CA VAL A 84 23.68 -2.36 -0.66
C VAL A 84 23.96 -3.77 -0.14
N PHE A 85 22.91 -4.50 0.20
CA PHE A 85 23.00 -5.85 0.75
C PHE A 85 22.83 -6.90 -0.35
N THR A 86 23.58 -7.99 -0.26
CA THR A 86 23.44 -9.14 -1.18
C THR A 86 22.24 -10.04 -0.84
N THR A 87 21.69 -9.88 0.36
CA THR A 87 20.46 -10.53 0.83
C THR A 87 19.54 -9.48 1.43
N PRO A 88 18.20 -9.65 1.38
CA PRO A 88 17.28 -8.70 1.98
C PRO A 88 17.58 -8.50 3.48
N PRO A 89 17.81 -7.26 3.94
CA PRO A 89 18.07 -7.00 5.37
C PRO A 89 16.84 -7.32 6.21
N ASP A 90 17.02 -7.89 7.39
CA ASP A 90 15.94 -8.18 8.36
C ASP A 90 16.31 -7.57 9.72
N PRO A 91 16.20 -6.25 9.88
CA PRO A 91 16.41 -5.62 11.17
C PRO A 91 15.41 -6.18 12.20
N GLU A 92 15.90 -6.42 13.41
CA GLU A 92 15.04 -6.78 14.54
C GLU A 92 14.03 -5.66 14.79
N ARG A 93 12.76 -6.05 14.97
CA ARG A 93 11.65 -5.13 15.19
C ARG A 93 10.74 -5.69 16.27
N GLU A 94 10.31 -4.82 17.16
CA GLU A 94 9.27 -5.13 18.15
C GLU A 94 7.99 -4.41 17.73
N LEU A 95 6.94 -5.19 17.45
CA LEU A 95 5.62 -4.62 17.18
C LEU A 95 4.91 -4.32 18.51
N PRO A 96 4.28 -3.15 18.65
CA PRO A 96 3.49 -2.84 19.84
C PRO A 96 2.32 -3.82 19.95
N ALA A 97 1.85 -4.05 21.17
CA ALA A 97 0.63 -4.80 21.39
C ALA A 97 -0.56 -4.08 20.76
N ALA A 98 -1.48 -4.84 20.17
CA ALA A 98 -2.73 -4.30 19.66
C ALA A 98 -3.63 -3.80 20.80
N GLN A 99 -4.41 -2.74 20.52
CA GLN A 99 -5.42 -2.21 21.42
C GLN A 99 -6.80 -2.84 21.15
N ASP A 100 -7.71 -2.75 22.11
CA ASP A 100 -9.05 -3.35 22.00
C ASP A 100 -9.78 -2.85 20.73
N ASN A 101 -10.18 -3.80 19.89
CA ASN A 101 -10.86 -3.63 18.60
C ASN A 101 -10.02 -3.14 17.41
N ASN A 102 -8.73 -2.85 17.59
CA ASN A 102 -7.84 -2.45 16.51
C ASN A 102 -6.68 -3.43 16.35
N GLY A 103 -6.10 -3.48 15.16
CA GLY A 103 -4.88 -4.22 14.87
C GLY A 103 -3.63 -3.34 14.82
N VAL A 104 -2.49 -4.02 14.72
CA VAL A 104 -1.17 -3.46 14.43
C VAL A 104 -0.61 -4.21 13.23
N ILE A 105 -0.05 -3.48 12.28
CA ILE A 105 0.65 -4.06 11.13
C ILE A 105 2.06 -3.52 11.13
N GLY A 106 3.06 -4.36 10.94
CA GLY A 106 4.40 -3.89 10.67
C GLY A 106 5.20 -4.86 9.82
N GLY A 107 6.40 -4.43 9.44
CA GLY A 107 7.29 -5.21 8.58
C GLY A 107 8.53 -4.40 8.22
N VAL A 108 9.25 -4.87 7.21
CA VAL A 108 10.42 -4.19 6.64
C VAL A 108 10.20 -4.00 5.15
N LEU A 109 10.20 -2.76 4.70
CA LEU A 109 10.09 -2.40 3.30
C LEU A 109 11.49 -2.40 2.67
N ILE A 110 11.65 -3.18 1.60
CA ILE A 110 12.95 -3.39 0.95
C ILE A 110 12.78 -3.12 -0.53
N ARG A 111 13.64 -2.27 -1.09
CA ARG A 111 13.70 -2.08 -2.53
C ARG A 111 14.76 -3.00 -3.11
N GLN A 112 14.37 -3.76 -4.13
CA GLN A 112 15.32 -4.52 -4.93
C GLN A 112 15.87 -3.63 -6.04
N ILE A 113 17.19 -3.52 -6.12
CA ILE A 113 17.88 -2.90 -7.27
C ILE A 113 18.33 -4.05 -8.17
N THR A 114 17.80 -4.10 -9.39
CA THR A 114 18.10 -5.13 -10.38
C THR A 114 19.62 -5.28 -10.52
N ASP A 115 20.11 -6.51 -10.32
CA ASP A 115 21.53 -6.89 -10.41
C ASP A 115 22.49 -6.26 -9.38
N GLU A 116 22.03 -5.34 -8.51
CA GLU A 116 22.89 -4.69 -7.51
C GLU A 116 22.65 -5.22 -6.09
N GLY A 117 21.40 -5.56 -5.75
CA GLY A 117 21.05 -6.15 -4.45
C GLY A 117 19.80 -5.56 -3.83
N PHE A 118 19.82 -5.42 -2.51
CA PHE A 118 18.69 -4.97 -1.69
C PHE A 118 19.09 -3.77 -0.84
N ILE A 119 18.22 -2.77 -0.80
CA ILE A 119 18.37 -1.62 0.09
C ILE A 119 17.09 -1.48 0.94
N PRO A 120 17.21 -1.11 2.23
CA PRO A 120 16.07 -0.64 3.00
C PRO A 120 15.37 0.50 2.27
N PHE A 121 14.04 0.52 2.30
CA PHE A 121 13.27 1.53 1.60
C PHE A 121 12.46 2.39 2.57
N ASP A 122 12.76 3.68 2.59
CA ASP A 122 12.10 4.69 3.42
C ASP A 122 11.36 5.69 2.50
N PRO A 123 10.08 5.44 2.17
CA PRO A 123 9.31 6.31 1.29
C PRO A 123 8.90 7.61 2.01
N TYR A 124 8.38 8.58 1.25
CA TYR A 124 7.85 9.81 1.85
C TYR A 124 6.63 9.51 2.73
N GLU A 125 5.70 8.68 2.23
CA GLU A 125 4.64 8.07 3.05
C GLU A 125 4.40 6.62 2.62
N LEU A 126 4.03 5.78 3.59
CA LEU A 126 3.45 4.46 3.37
C LEU A 126 2.01 4.47 3.91
N ILE A 127 1.05 4.24 3.03
CA ILE A 127 -0.38 4.44 3.29
C ILE A 127 -1.09 3.09 3.28
N LEU A 128 -1.93 2.87 4.28
CA LEU A 128 -2.85 1.73 4.35
C LEU A 128 -4.16 2.14 3.66
N ALA A 129 -4.41 1.57 2.51
CA ALA A 129 -5.48 1.98 1.61
C ALA A 129 -6.61 0.94 1.58
N GLU A 130 -7.84 1.40 1.46
CA GLU A 130 -9.03 0.54 1.45
C GLU A 130 -9.19 -0.17 0.11
N ILE A 131 -9.71 -1.40 0.16
CA ILE A 131 -10.05 -2.17 -1.03
C ILE A 131 -11.51 -1.93 -1.41
N VAL A 132 -11.73 -1.51 -2.66
CA VAL A 132 -13.06 -1.46 -3.26
C VAL A 132 -13.28 -2.77 -4.03
N GLU A 133 -14.28 -3.52 -3.61
CA GLU A 133 -14.68 -4.77 -4.26
C GLU A 133 -15.59 -4.51 -5.48
N ASN A 134 -15.53 -5.39 -6.48
CA ASN A 134 -16.51 -5.41 -7.56
C ASN A 134 -17.82 -6.08 -7.13
N VAL A 135 -18.78 -6.18 -8.06
CA VAL A 135 -20.09 -6.81 -7.82
C VAL A 135 -20.01 -8.30 -7.47
N GLU A 136 -18.87 -8.95 -7.70
CA GLU A 136 -18.61 -10.35 -7.35
C GLU A 136 -17.89 -10.50 -6.00
N GLY A 137 -17.63 -9.39 -5.29
CA GLY A 137 -16.88 -9.39 -4.02
C GLY A 137 -15.37 -9.58 -4.20
N GLN A 138 -14.85 -9.38 -5.41
CA GLN A 138 -13.41 -9.47 -5.67
C GLN A 138 -12.75 -8.09 -5.60
N PRO A 139 -11.53 -7.97 -5.05
CA PRO A 139 -10.77 -6.72 -5.06
C PRO A 139 -10.64 -6.14 -6.48
N ALA A 140 -11.15 -4.93 -6.68
CA ALA A 140 -11.15 -4.26 -7.98
C ALA A 140 -10.22 -3.05 -7.99
N PHE A 141 -10.26 -2.23 -6.94
CA PHE A 141 -9.48 -1.01 -6.82
C PHE A 141 -8.96 -0.80 -5.40
N ILE A 142 -7.91 0.01 -5.30
CA ILE A 142 -7.43 0.55 -4.04
C ILE A 142 -7.73 2.05 -4.02
N THR A 143 -8.23 2.53 -2.89
CA THR A 143 -8.51 3.95 -2.66
C THR A 143 -8.02 4.38 -1.28
N TYR A 144 -7.66 5.64 -1.13
CA TYR A 144 -7.33 6.24 0.16
C TYR A 144 -7.65 7.73 0.11
N ASP A 145 -7.68 8.33 1.29
CA ASP A 145 -7.97 9.73 1.52
C ASP A 145 -7.06 10.30 2.63
N GLU A 146 -7.37 11.51 3.09
CA GLU A 146 -6.64 12.18 4.17
C GLU A 146 -6.79 11.49 5.54
N GLN A 147 -7.80 10.63 5.73
CA GLN A 147 -8.08 9.94 7.00
C GLN A 147 -7.47 8.53 7.06
N SER A 148 -7.04 8.00 5.92
CA SER A 148 -6.37 6.70 5.81
C SER A 148 -5.14 6.61 6.73
N LYS A 149 -4.77 5.41 7.20
CA LYS A 149 -3.64 5.29 8.13
C LYS A 149 -2.31 5.46 7.37
N ARG A 150 -1.39 6.25 7.92
CA ARG A 150 0.01 6.35 7.47
C ARG A 150 0.90 5.60 8.45
N ALA A 151 1.90 4.89 7.94
CA ALA A 151 2.86 4.19 8.78
C ALA A 151 3.86 5.18 9.38
N GLN A 152 4.36 4.85 10.57
CA GLN A 152 5.67 5.34 10.99
C GLN A 152 6.74 4.51 10.27
N THR A 153 7.57 5.15 9.45
CA THR A 153 8.71 4.52 8.76
C THR A 153 10.02 4.90 9.43
N PHE A 154 11.03 4.04 9.26
CA PHE A 154 12.38 4.24 9.77
C PHE A 154 13.40 4.04 8.65
N PRO A 155 14.62 4.63 8.74
CA PRO A 155 15.67 4.46 7.73
C PRO A 155 16.11 3.01 7.49
N THR A 156 15.80 2.11 8.42
CA THR A 156 16.02 0.66 8.30
C THR A 156 14.97 -0.05 7.44
N GLY A 157 14.00 0.69 6.87
CA GLY A 157 12.85 0.16 6.15
C GLY A 157 11.75 -0.38 7.06
N VAL A 158 11.96 -0.41 8.38
CA VAL A 158 10.91 -0.83 9.32
C VAL A 158 9.73 0.11 9.19
N PHE A 159 8.52 -0.44 9.15
CA PHE A 159 7.29 0.33 9.18
C PHE A 159 6.30 -0.24 10.19
N ILE A 160 5.49 0.64 10.81
CA ILE A 160 4.45 0.26 11.76
C ILE A 160 3.20 1.10 11.53
N PHE A 161 2.06 0.44 11.32
CA PHE A 161 0.72 0.99 11.44
C PHE A 161 0.13 0.59 12.78
N GLN A 162 -0.42 1.57 13.51
CA GLN A 162 -1.10 1.36 14.78
C GLN A 162 -2.57 1.76 14.68
N GLU A 163 -3.38 1.21 15.58
CA GLU A 163 -4.81 1.49 15.67
C GLU A 163 -5.54 1.26 14.34
N VAL A 164 -5.22 0.14 13.68
CA VAL A 164 -5.79 -0.22 12.38
C VAL A 164 -7.17 -0.84 12.61
N PRO A 165 -8.27 -0.26 12.11
CA PRO A 165 -9.57 -0.89 12.23
C PRO A 165 -9.62 -2.26 11.53
N PRO A 166 -10.54 -3.17 11.91
CA PRO A 166 -10.72 -4.42 11.20
C PRO A 166 -11.18 -4.19 9.75
N GLY A 167 -10.59 -4.90 8.80
CA GLY A 167 -10.87 -4.73 7.38
C GLY A 167 -9.84 -5.37 6.47
N THR A 168 -10.03 -5.25 5.16
CA THR A 168 -9.05 -5.68 4.15
C THR A 168 -8.46 -4.46 3.47
N TYR A 169 -7.13 -4.39 3.45
CA TYR A 169 -6.37 -3.23 2.99
C TYR A 169 -5.32 -3.63 1.97
N GLY A 170 -4.87 -2.67 1.17
CA GLY A 170 -3.59 -2.78 0.48
C GLY A 170 -2.63 -1.68 0.92
N LEU A 171 -1.41 -1.75 0.42
CA LEU A 171 -0.37 -0.75 0.71
C LEU A 171 -0.13 0.13 -0.52
N VAL A 172 0.02 1.43 -0.29
CA VAL A 172 0.44 2.41 -1.29
C VAL A 172 1.68 3.13 -0.79
N VAL A 173 2.69 3.20 -1.64
CA VAL A 173 3.89 4.00 -1.41
C VAL A 173 3.70 5.35 -2.11
N ASN A 174 3.96 6.43 -1.38
CA ASN A 174 4.08 7.78 -1.91
C ASN A 174 5.55 8.22 -1.80
N MET A 175 6.15 8.63 -2.94
CA MET A 175 7.53 9.13 -3.02
C MET A 175 7.59 10.65 -3.26
N ALA A 176 6.55 11.38 -2.88
CA ALA A 176 6.24 12.77 -3.21
C ALA A 176 6.01 13.07 -4.70
N VAL A 177 6.76 12.43 -5.62
CA VAL A 177 6.64 12.62 -7.07
C VAL A 177 5.74 11.60 -7.75
N ALA A 178 5.52 10.46 -7.12
CA ALA A 178 4.73 9.36 -7.65
C ALA A 178 4.14 8.53 -6.51
N GLU A 179 3.01 7.89 -6.82
CA GLU A 179 2.30 7.00 -5.91
C GLU A 179 2.03 5.68 -6.63
N PHE A 180 2.26 4.57 -5.95
CA PHE A 180 2.05 3.25 -6.54
C PHE A 180 1.61 2.22 -5.50
N PRO A 181 0.72 1.29 -5.89
CA PRO A 181 0.37 0.18 -5.03
C PRO A 181 1.57 -0.75 -4.86
N VAL A 182 1.78 -1.23 -3.64
CA VAL A 182 2.81 -2.23 -3.35
C VAL A 182 2.41 -3.57 -3.94
N ARG A 183 3.37 -4.20 -4.61
CA ARG A 183 3.25 -5.52 -5.21
C ARG A 183 4.34 -6.43 -4.65
N ASP A 184 4.03 -7.71 -4.57
CA ASP A 184 5.00 -8.74 -4.21
C ASP A 184 6.02 -8.99 -5.34
N ALA A 185 6.97 -9.89 -5.11
CA ALA A 185 7.99 -10.25 -6.09
C ALA A 185 7.41 -10.87 -7.39
N ASN A 186 6.16 -11.33 -7.39
CA ASN A 186 5.46 -11.85 -8.57
C ASN A 186 4.62 -10.78 -9.27
N GLY A 187 4.67 -9.53 -8.82
CA GLY A 187 3.85 -8.42 -9.34
C GLY A 187 2.40 -8.45 -8.87
N LYS A 188 2.02 -9.34 -7.94
CA LYS A 188 0.68 -9.41 -7.37
C LYS A 188 0.53 -8.34 -6.28
N GLN A 189 -0.60 -7.66 -6.27
CA GLN A 189 -0.92 -6.71 -5.21
C GLN A 189 -1.05 -7.41 -3.86
N ILE A 190 -0.51 -6.80 -2.82
CA ILE A 190 -0.57 -7.32 -1.45
C ILE A 190 -1.87 -6.85 -0.81
N PHE A 191 -2.66 -7.80 -0.30
CA PHE A 191 -3.85 -7.53 0.49
C PHE A 191 -3.67 -8.07 1.91
N ILE A 192 -4.07 -7.28 2.90
CA ILE A 192 -3.88 -7.54 4.32
C ILE A 192 -5.26 -7.50 4.97
N THR A 193 -5.69 -8.59 5.56
CA THR A 193 -6.91 -8.64 6.36
C THR A 193 -6.55 -8.51 7.84
N VAL A 194 -7.17 -7.54 8.51
CA VAL A 194 -6.96 -7.21 9.91
C VAL A 194 -8.20 -7.59 10.71
N GLU A 195 -8.00 -8.39 11.75
CA GLU A 195 -9.01 -8.74 12.74
C GLU A 195 -8.86 -7.89 14.03
N PRO A 196 -9.91 -7.75 14.84
CA PRO A 196 -9.85 -7.05 16.12
C PRO A 196 -8.73 -7.59 17.04
N GLY A 197 -7.83 -6.73 17.51
CA GLY A 197 -6.74 -7.10 18.42
C GLY A 197 -5.58 -7.85 17.76
N GLN A 198 -5.54 -7.93 16.42
CA GLN A 198 -4.53 -8.68 15.70
C GLN A 198 -3.21 -7.90 15.58
N VAL A 199 -2.09 -8.57 15.82
CA VAL A 199 -0.75 -8.07 15.45
C VAL A 199 -0.27 -8.86 14.23
N ILE A 200 -0.01 -8.16 13.13
CA ILE A 200 0.46 -8.73 11.88
C ILE A 200 1.89 -8.29 11.63
N ASP A 201 2.82 -9.23 11.64
CA ASP A 201 4.16 -9.04 11.09
C ASP A 201 4.18 -9.52 9.64
N MET A 202 4.37 -8.59 8.71
CA MET A 202 4.45 -8.83 7.29
C MET A 202 5.80 -9.42 6.85
N GLY A 203 6.78 -9.51 7.76
CA GLY A 203 8.12 -9.92 7.38
C GLY A 203 8.79 -8.85 6.50
N GLN A 204 9.45 -9.34 5.46
CA GLN A 204 10.07 -8.50 4.44
C GLN A 204 9.12 -8.28 3.27
N VAL A 205 8.86 -7.02 2.95
CA VAL A 205 8.04 -6.59 1.82
C VAL A 205 8.99 -6.05 0.75
N ILE A 206 9.32 -6.91 -0.22
CA ILE A 206 10.16 -6.53 -1.35
C ILE A 206 9.31 -5.77 -2.35
N VAL A 207 9.68 -4.51 -2.62
CA VAL A 207 9.01 -3.65 -3.58
C VAL A 207 9.82 -3.51 -4.86
N GLN A 208 9.11 -3.58 -5.98
CA GLN A 208 9.63 -3.21 -7.29
C GLN A 208 9.04 -1.84 -7.65
N MET A 209 9.91 -0.85 -7.84
CA MET A 209 9.47 0.45 -8.34
C MET A 209 9.22 0.35 -9.85
N PRO A 210 8.17 1.00 -10.36
CA PRO A 210 7.83 1.00 -11.78
C PRO A 210 8.90 1.66 -12.66
#